data_AF-A0A521M8V4-F1
#
_entry.id   AF-A0A521M8V4-F1
#
_cell.length_a   1.000
_cell.length_b   1.000
_cell.length_c   1.000
_cell.angle_alpha   90.00
_cell.angle_beta   90.00
_cell.angle_gamma   90.00
#
_symmetry.space_group_name_H-M   'P 1'
#
loop_
_entity.id
_entity.type
_entity.pdbx_description
1 polymer ?
#
loop_
_entity_poly.entity_id
_entity_poly.type
_entity_poly.pdbx_seq_one_letter_code
_entity_poly.pdbx_strand_id
1 'polypeptide(L)'
;KLKIWEKHGIKQAGFFTTLVGESNQELTYFLAWESLADREKKWNAFAADPEWHAKRAETEKDGQIVANVSVQMLSPTAFSSVK
;
A
#
# COMPACT_ATOMS: atom_id res chain seq x y z
N LYS A 1 -2.76 9.55 -7.46
CA LYS A 1 -1.93 9.20 -6.29
C LYS A 1 -2.77 9.43 -5.02
N LEU A 2 -2.60 8.61 -3.98
CA LEU A 2 -3.34 8.78 -2.73
C LEU A 2 -2.76 9.95 -1.93
N LYS A 3 -3.55 11.01 -1.71
CA LYS A 3 -3.10 12.24 -1.03
C LYS A 3 -2.49 11.98 0.35
N ILE A 4 -3.06 11.04 1.11
CA ILE A 4 -2.55 10.67 2.43
C ILE A 4 -1.18 9.99 2.35
N TRP A 5 -0.90 9.22 1.31
CA TRP A 5 0.42 8.64 1.09
C TRP A 5 1.45 9.68 0.62
N GLU A 6 1.02 10.65 -0.19
CA GLU A 6 1.87 11.78 -0.58
C GLU A 6 2.31 12.60 0.64
N LYS A 7 1.39 12.85 1.60
CA LYS A 7 1.68 13.50 2.89
C LYS A 7 2.82 12.81 3.66
N HIS A 8 2.90 11.47 3.58
CA HIS A 8 3.95 10.66 4.24
C HIS A 8 5.14 10.34 3.34
N GLY A 9 5.20 10.89 2.11
CA GLY A 9 6.28 10.62 1.17
C GLY A 9 6.35 9.17 0.67
N ILE A 10 5.23 8.44 0.73
CA ILE A 10 5.10 7.08 0.23
C ILE A 10 4.88 7.13 -1.29
N LYS A 11 5.78 6.51 -2.05
CA LYS A 11 5.74 6.52 -3.51
C LYS A 11 5.05 5.25 -4.04
N GLN A 12 3.94 5.42 -4.76
CA GLN A 12 3.30 4.31 -5.48
C GLN A 12 4.01 4.04 -6.81
N ALA A 13 4.28 2.77 -7.11
CA ALA A 13 4.74 2.30 -8.42
C ALA A 13 3.57 1.80 -9.29
N GLY A 14 2.47 1.33 -8.67
CA GLY A 14 1.26 0.94 -9.41
C GLY A 14 0.14 0.43 -8.51
N PHE A 15 -1.06 0.37 -9.07
CA PHE A 15 -2.28 -0.18 -8.47
C PHE A 15 -3.03 -0.99 -9.53
N PHE A 16 -3.50 -2.17 -9.13
CA PHE A 16 -4.05 -3.16 -10.03
C PHE A 16 -5.20 -3.91 -9.36
N THR A 17 -6.20 -4.26 -10.14
CA THR A 17 -7.18 -5.30 -9.81
C THR A 17 -7.03 -6.43 -10.81
N THR A 18 -7.23 -7.66 -10.38
CA THR A 18 -7.08 -8.82 -11.25
C THR A 18 -8.19 -8.87 -12.30
N LEU A 19 -7.83 -8.72 -13.58
CA LEU A 19 -8.75 -8.91 -14.69
C LEU A 19 -8.90 -10.40 -15.07
N VAL A 20 -7.78 -11.14 -15.05
CA VAL A 20 -7.71 -12.59 -15.30
C VAL A 20 -6.69 -13.16 -14.32
N GLY A 21 -7.07 -14.16 -13.52
CA GLY A 21 -6.19 -14.75 -12.49
C GLY A 21 -6.96 -15.37 -11.33
N GLU A 22 -6.31 -15.47 -10.16
CA GLU A 22 -6.83 -16.17 -8.97
C GLU A 22 -8.13 -15.58 -8.43
N SER A 23 -8.21 -14.25 -8.29
CA SER A 23 -9.39 -13.57 -7.76
C SER A 23 -9.45 -12.12 -8.21
N ASN A 24 -10.62 -11.67 -8.67
CA ASN A 24 -10.89 -10.25 -8.98
C ASN A 24 -11.30 -9.42 -7.76
N GLN A 25 -11.45 -10.05 -6.58
CA GLN A 25 -11.71 -9.40 -5.30
C GLN A 25 -10.41 -9.04 -4.57
N GLU A 26 -9.36 -8.71 -5.32
CA GLU A 26 -8.05 -8.34 -4.81
C GLU A 26 -7.63 -6.97 -5.34
N LEU A 27 -7.08 -6.14 -4.45
CA LEU A 27 -6.36 -4.92 -4.81
C LEU A 27 -4.86 -5.15 -4.58
N THR A 28 -4.10 -5.22 -5.67
CA THR A 28 -2.64 -5.33 -5.63
C THR A 28 -2.02 -3.96 -5.88
N TYR A 29 -1.03 -3.58 -5.07
CA TYR A 29 -0.30 -2.32 -5.28
C TYR A 29 1.18 -2.47 -4.95
N PHE A 30 2.00 -1.69 -5.66
CA PHE A 30 3.44 -1.64 -5.44
C PHE A 30 3.85 -0.29 -4.85
N LEU A 31 4.70 -0.34 -3.83
CA LEU A 31 5.28 0.83 -3.19
C LEU A 31 6.80 0.80 -3.38
N ALA A 32 7.36 1.93 -3.79
CA ALA A 32 8.79 2.11 -3.94
C ALA A 32 9.38 2.68 -2.65
N TRP A 33 10.43 2.03 -2.15
CA TRP A 33 11.12 2.38 -0.93
C TRP A 33 12.60 2.57 -1.21
N GLU A 34 13.21 3.59 -0.61
CA GLU A 34 14.65 3.82 -0.75
C GLU A 34 15.46 2.78 0.05
N SER A 35 14.88 2.27 1.14
CA SER A 35 15.41 1.18 1.97
C SER A 35 14.31 0.62 2.89
N LEU A 36 14.60 -0.49 3.58
CA LEU A 36 13.68 -1.02 4.59
C LEU A 36 13.50 -0.06 5.79
N ALA A 37 14.53 0.70 6.16
CA ALA A 37 14.44 1.72 7.21
C ALA A 37 13.56 2.91 6.79
N ASP A 38 13.65 3.33 5.53
CA ASP A 38 12.75 4.35 4.95
C ASP A 38 11.30 3.87 4.96
N ARG A 39 11.06 2.62 4.57
CA ARG A 39 9.76 1.97 4.61
C ARG A 39 9.19 1.95 6.03
N GLU A 40 9.96 1.50 7.01
CA GLU A 40 9.53 1.45 8.41
C GLU A 40 9.13 2.83 8.92
N LYS A 41 10.01 3.84 8.71
CA LYS A 41 9.74 5.21 9.14
C LYS A 41 8.44 5.77 8.54
N LYS A 42 8.29 5.69 7.21
CA LYS A 42 7.14 6.27 6.51
C LYS A 42 5.85 5.50 6.76
N TRP A 43 5.92 4.17 6.77
CA TRP A 43 4.74 3.34 6.98
C TRP A 43 4.22 3.45 8.42
N ASN A 44 5.11 3.52 9.41
CA ASN A 44 4.71 3.73 10.80
C ASN A 44 4.07 5.12 11.00
N ALA A 45 4.62 6.16 10.35
CA ALA A 45 4.02 7.50 10.37
C ALA A 45 2.63 7.52 9.74
N PHE A 46 2.44 6.87 8.58
CA PHE A 46 1.13 6.71 7.96
C PHE A 46 0.16 5.92 8.84
N ALA A 47 0.61 4.79 9.38
CA ALA A 47 -0.22 3.92 10.21
C ALA A 47 -0.66 4.60 11.52
N ALA A 48 0.08 5.59 12.02
CA ALA A 48 -0.26 6.39 13.19
C ALA A 48 -1.03 7.68 12.87
N ASP A 49 -1.30 7.99 11.60
CA ASP A 49 -1.96 9.25 11.22
C ASP A 49 -3.44 9.27 11.66
N PRO A 50 -3.88 10.26 12.46
CA PRO A 50 -5.28 10.36 12.87
C PRO A 50 -6.27 10.49 11.71
N GLU A 51 -5.86 11.11 10.60
CA GLU A 51 -6.68 11.22 9.38
C GLU A 51 -6.94 9.83 8.78
N TRP A 52 -5.91 8.98 8.79
CA TRP A 52 -6.03 7.58 8.35
C TRP A 52 -6.96 6.79 9.28
N HIS A 53 -6.82 6.95 10.59
CA HIS A 53 -7.67 6.28 11.58
C HIS A 53 -9.13 6.67 11.41
N ALA A 54 -9.40 7.97 11.27
CA ALA A 54 -10.75 8.48 11.06
C ALA A 54 -11.37 7.93 9.77
N LYS A 55 -10.60 7.91 8.67
CA LYS A 55 -11.08 7.37 7.39
C LYS A 55 -11.31 5.87 7.43
N ARG A 56 -10.39 5.10 8.01
CA ARG A 56 -10.57 3.64 8.19
C ARG A 56 -11.81 3.35 9.03
N ALA A 57 -11.95 4.03 10.17
CA ALA A 57 -13.10 3.87 11.05
C ALA A 57 -14.42 4.25 10.36
N GLU A 58 -14.42 5.29 9.52
CA GLU A 58 -15.57 5.68 8.71
C GLU A 58 -15.97 4.62 7.69
N THR A 59 -14.99 4.03 6.99
CA THR A 59 -15.25 3.05 5.95
C THR A 59 -15.61 1.68 6.51
N GLU A 60 -15.10 1.31 7.68
CA GLU A 60 -15.32 0.00 8.28
C GLU A 60 -16.47 -0.02 9.32
N LYS A 61 -17.33 1.02 9.36
CA LYS A 61 -18.48 1.10 10.29
C LYS A 61 -19.43 -0.09 10.15
N ASP A 62 -19.61 -0.57 8.92
CA ASP A 62 -20.53 -1.66 8.59
C ASP A 62 -19.82 -3.03 8.56
N GLY A 63 -18.57 -3.08 9.04
CA GLY A 63 -17.74 -4.28 9.08
C GLY A 63 -16.39 -4.09 8.39
N GLN A 64 -15.48 -5.03 8.65
CA GLN A 64 -14.15 -5.02 8.04
C GLN A 64 -14.27 -5.24 6.52
N ILE A 65 -13.72 -4.30 5.73
CA ILE A 65 -13.74 -4.40 4.27
C ILE A 65 -12.64 -5.34 3.76
N VAL A 66 -11.49 -5.38 4.46
CA VAL A 66 -10.32 -6.15 4.04
C VAL A 66 -10.27 -7.47 4.82
N ALA A 67 -10.58 -8.59 4.14
CA ALA A 67 -10.56 -9.91 4.76
C ALA A 67 -9.16 -10.45 5.07
N ASN A 68 -8.18 -10.14 4.20
CA ASN A 68 -6.79 -10.61 4.33
C ASN A 68 -5.82 -9.58 3.73
N VAL A 69 -4.59 -9.56 4.25
CA VAL A 69 -3.47 -8.76 3.73
C VAL A 69 -2.24 -9.66 3.58
N SER A 70 -1.71 -9.73 2.36
CA SER A 70 -0.41 -10.35 2.07
C SER A 70 0.59 -9.27 1.65
N VAL A 71 1.84 -9.38 2.13
CA VAL A 71 2.89 -8.40 1.85
C VAL A 71 4.17 -9.13 1.44
N GLN A 72 4.78 -8.69 0.34
CA GLN A 72 6.07 -9.17 -0.12
C GLN A 72 7.05 -8.01 -0.24
N MET A 73 8.31 -8.27 0.11
CA MET A 73 9.43 -7.37 -0.13
C MET A 73 10.19 -7.89 -1.33
N LEU A 74 10.16 -7.12 -2.42
CA LEU A 74 10.78 -7.50 -3.69
C LEU A 74 12.05 -6.68 -3.90
N SER A 75 13.12 -7.35 -4.31
CA SER A 75 14.32 -6.69 -4.83
C SER A 75 14.27 -6.71 -6.35
N PRO A 76 14.32 -5.57 -7.05
CA PRO A 76 14.34 -5.56 -8.50
C PRO A 76 15.61 -6.24 -9.02
N THR A 77 15.48 -7.02 -10.09
CA THR A 77 16.64 -7.57 -10.80
C THR A 77 17.28 -6.51 -11.68
N ALA A 78 18.50 -6.77 -12.18
CA ALA A 78 19.25 -5.82 -13.01
C ALA A 78 18.54 -5.37 -14.30
N PHE A 79 17.57 -6.15 -14.78
CA PHE A 79 16.79 -5.88 -15.99
C PHE A 79 15.35 -5.42 -15.71
N SER A 80 14.99 -5.18 -14.44
CA SER A 80 13.70 -4.61 -14.08
C SER A 80 13.58 -3.16 -14.56
N SER A 81 12.44 -2.83 -15.18
CA SER A 81 12.10 -1.45 -15.55
C SER A 81 11.72 -0.60 -14.31
N VAL A 82 11.28 -1.28 -13.26
CA VAL A 82 11.06 -0.68 -11.94
C VAL A 82 12.39 -0.78 -11.18
N LYS A 83 13.01 0.37 -10.91
CA LYS A 83 14.22 0.51 -10.10
C LYS A 83 13.90 1.06 -8.73
#